data_AF-A0A9W6KQF7-F1
#
_entry.id   AF-A0A9W6KQF7-F1
#
_cell.length_a   1.000
_cell.length_b   1.000
_cell.length_c   1.000
_cell.angle_alpha   90.00
_cell.angle_beta   90.00
_cell.angle_gamma   90.00
#
_symmetry.space_group_name_H-M   'P 1'
#
loop_
_entity.id
_entity.type
_entity.pdbx_description
1 polymer ?
#
loop_
_entity_poly.entity_id
_entity_poly.type
_entity_poly.pdbx_seq_one_letter_code
_entity_poly.pdbx_strand_id
1 'polypeptide(L)'
;MLALTTSGAGAPILGVRRPHRGEHEGETTMDVRRAGITAATVTAAALLIACGFGTDSPPKTQPEPQQPAPATTAANGTPTKGAPARTTGSAKLGTLLVRSTAQTKTRVNCSDIQSEERITASDGPVDWTARAVDRVSDNAVGRTIGSVTLSPATGSLAEGAGAVVRIGGSFSGGQRFVVVFEYPTKLGSGRVNVELSC
;
A
#
# COMPACT_ATOMS: atom_id res chain seq x y z
N MET A 1 28.85 -30.90 -47.90
CA MET A 1 29.76 -31.77 -47.12
C MET A 1 29.22 -31.83 -45.69
N LEU A 2 29.31 -32.99 -45.06
CA LEU A 2 28.45 -33.56 -44.01
C LEU A 2 27.99 -32.68 -42.82
N ALA A 3 26.75 -32.96 -42.41
CA ALA A 3 26.12 -32.57 -41.14
C ALA A 3 26.65 -33.38 -39.94
N LEU A 4 26.45 -32.89 -38.71
CA LEU A 4 26.13 -33.74 -37.55
C LEU A 4 25.37 -32.92 -36.49
N THR A 5 24.09 -33.23 -36.33
CA THR A 5 23.20 -32.83 -35.23
C THR A 5 23.27 -33.86 -34.11
N THR A 6 23.50 -33.45 -32.86
CA THR A 6 23.35 -34.33 -31.69
C THR A 6 22.08 -33.98 -30.93
N SER A 7 21.10 -34.88 -31.09
CA SER A 7 19.88 -35.05 -30.29
C SER A 7 20.24 -35.61 -28.91
N GLY A 8 19.71 -35.00 -27.85
CA GLY A 8 19.78 -35.51 -26.48
C GLY A 8 18.37 -35.81 -25.98
N ALA A 9 17.97 -37.08 -26.06
CA ALA A 9 16.72 -37.61 -25.54
C ALA A 9 16.96 -38.41 -24.26
N GLY A 10 16.04 -38.29 -23.30
CA GLY A 10 15.65 -39.38 -22.41
C GLY A 10 16.08 -39.30 -20.95
N ALA A 11 15.11 -39.06 -20.05
CA ALA A 11 14.60 -40.13 -19.18
C ALA A 11 13.30 -39.66 -18.44
N PRO A 12 12.22 -40.46 -18.46
CA PRO A 12 11.04 -40.25 -17.62
C PRO A 12 11.25 -40.89 -16.24
N ILE A 13 10.97 -40.16 -15.16
CA ILE A 13 10.91 -40.76 -13.82
C ILE A 13 9.48 -41.24 -13.55
N LEU A 14 9.34 -42.55 -13.70
CA LEU A 14 8.20 -43.38 -13.33
C LEU A 14 7.99 -43.34 -11.80
N GLY A 15 6.72 -43.35 -11.39
CA GLY A 15 6.31 -43.11 -10.01
C GLY A 15 6.55 -44.25 -9.01
N VAL A 16 6.48 -43.87 -7.74
CA VAL A 16 6.30 -44.78 -6.61
C VAL A 16 5.02 -44.37 -5.88
N ARG A 17 3.95 -45.13 -6.09
CA ARG A 17 2.84 -45.22 -5.14
C ARG A 17 3.30 -46.07 -3.96
N ARG A 18 3.15 -45.57 -2.73
CA ARG A 18 2.78 -46.43 -1.59
C ARG A 18 1.77 -45.71 -0.67
N PRO A 19 0.74 -46.42 -0.20
CA PRO A 19 -0.22 -45.96 0.79
C PRO A 19 0.24 -46.30 2.21
N HIS A 20 -0.27 -45.58 3.21
CA HIS A 20 -0.59 -46.00 4.59
C HIS A 20 -0.91 -44.71 5.38
N ARG A 21 -2.18 -44.38 5.61
CA ARG A 21 -2.97 -44.78 6.79
C ARG A 21 -2.14 -44.73 8.08
N GLY A 22 -2.19 -43.58 8.72
CA GLY A 22 -1.83 -43.37 10.12
C GLY A 22 -2.84 -42.38 10.69
N GLU A 23 -3.96 -42.92 11.16
CA GLU A 23 -4.84 -42.25 12.12
C GLU A 23 -3.98 -41.89 13.34
N HIS A 24 -3.78 -40.60 13.59
CA HIS A 24 -3.35 -40.10 14.89
C HIS A 24 -4.33 -39.01 15.28
N GLU A 25 -5.42 -39.47 15.89
CA GLU A 25 -6.23 -38.69 16.82
C GLU A 25 -5.30 -38.23 17.94
N GLY A 26 -4.80 -37.01 17.80
CA GLY A 26 -4.17 -36.23 18.85
C GLY A 26 -5.14 -35.14 19.30
N GLU A 27 -6.29 -35.56 19.82
CA GLU A 27 -7.25 -34.71 20.49
C GLU A 27 -6.57 -34.06 21.70
N THR A 28 -6.05 -32.85 21.51
CA THR A 28 -5.58 -32.02 22.61
C THR A 28 -6.72 -31.09 22.99
N THR A 29 -7.63 -31.63 23.79
CA THR A 29 -8.70 -30.90 24.48
C THR A 29 -8.06 -29.86 25.39
N MET A 30 -7.89 -28.63 24.88
CA MET A 30 -7.69 -27.49 25.77
C MET A 30 -9.04 -27.14 26.40
N ASP A 31 -9.23 -27.72 27.57
CA ASP A 31 -10.21 -27.32 28.58
C ASP A 31 -9.87 -25.90 29.04
N VAL A 32 -10.34 -24.89 28.29
CA VAL A 32 -10.34 -23.51 28.75
C VAL A 32 -11.61 -23.31 29.56
N ARG A 33 -11.42 -23.53 30.86
CA ARG A 33 -12.34 -23.21 31.94
C ARG A 33 -13.11 -21.92 31.66
N ARG A 34 -14.39 -22.12 31.43
CA ARG A 34 -15.45 -21.13 31.34
C ARG A 34 -15.57 -20.40 32.67
N ALA A 35 -14.75 -19.37 32.89
CA ALA A 35 -14.97 -18.40 33.94
C ALA A 35 -16.10 -17.48 33.48
N GLY A 36 -17.31 -17.76 33.97
CA GLY A 36 -18.46 -16.89 33.80
C GLY A 36 -18.17 -15.53 34.43
N ILE A 37 -18.19 -14.48 33.61
CA ILE A 37 -18.29 -13.11 34.08
C ILE A 37 -19.64 -12.59 33.61
N THR A 38 -20.56 -12.68 34.56
CA THR A 38 -21.69 -11.82 34.87
C THR A 38 -22.05 -10.75 33.84
N ALA A 39 -23.28 -10.85 33.34
CA ALA A 39 -23.96 -9.79 32.61
C ALA A 39 -23.99 -8.48 33.41
N ALA A 40 -23.69 -7.37 32.72
CA ALA A 40 -24.10 -6.04 33.14
C ALA A 40 -24.73 -5.34 31.92
N THR A 41 -26.06 -5.36 31.89
CA THR A 41 -26.91 -4.45 31.14
C THR A 41 -26.65 -3.01 31.57
N VAL A 42 -26.27 -2.12 30.65
CA VAL A 42 -26.43 -0.66 30.83
C VAL A 42 -26.85 0.00 29.50
N THR A 43 -28.15 0.25 29.44
CA THR A 43 -28.82 1.49 29.03
C THR A 43 -28.51 2.14 27.68
N ALA A 44 -29.55 2.20 26.86
CA ALA A 44 -29.71 3.06 25.70
C ALA A 44 -29.57 4.56 26.05
N ALA A 45 -28.91 5.30 25.17
CA ALA A 45 -29.16 6.72 24.99
C ALA A 45 -29.27 7.00 23.49
N ALA A 46 -30.51 7.20 23.04
CA ALA A 46 -30.81 7.76 21.74
C ALA A 46 -30.37 9.23 21.75
N LEU A 47 -29.39 9.60 20.91
CA LEU A 47 -29.16 10.99 20.56
C LEU A 47 -29.82 11.27 19.20
N LEU A 48 -31.02 11.83 19.26
CA LEU A 48 -31.64 12.56 18.17
C LEU A 48 -30.83 13.84 17.96
N ILE A 49 -30.07 13.94 16.87
CA ILE A 49 -29.57 15.23 16.40
C ILE A 49 -30.51 15.69 15.28
N ALA A 50 -31.14 16.82 15.58
CA ALA A 50 -32.24 17.44 14.87
C ALA A 50 -31.88 17.87 13.45
N CYS A 51 -32.92 17.88 12.61
CA CYS A 51 -33.00 18.54 11.33
C CYS A 51 -32.57 20.02 11.44
N GLY A 52 -31.61 20.41 10.60
CA GLY A 52 -31.36 21.80 10.23
C GLY A 52 -31.59 21.97 8.73
N PHE A 53 -32.85 22.21 8.34
CA PHE A 53 -33.17 22.80 7.03
C PHE A 53 -32.78 24.28 7.09
N GLY A 54 -31.71 24.66 6.40
CA GLY A 54 -31.32 26.04 6.17
C GLY A 54 -31.45 26.36 4.68
N THR A 55 -32.55 27.01 4.33
CA THR A 55 -32.83 27.63 3.03
C THR A 55 -31.96 28.86 2.79
N ASP A 56 -31.59 29.05 1.52
CA ASP A 56 -31.29 30.32 0.84
C ASP A 56 -30.26 31.30 1.41
N SER A 57 -29.16 31.45 0.68
CA SER A 57 -28.50 32.75 0.55
C SER A 57 -27.99 32.98 -0.89
N PRO A 58 -28.27 34.17 -1.46
CA PRO A 58 -28.04 34.55 -2.87
C PRO A 58 -26.55 34.70 -3.25
N PRO A 59 -26.23 34.77 -4.57
CA PRO A 59 -24.86 34.77 -5.06
C PRO A 59 -24.09 36.02 -4.61
N LYS A 60 -23.01 35.82 -3.86
CA LYS A 60 -22.01 36.87 -3.62
C LYS A 60 -20.98 36.85 -4.75
N THR A 61 -21.07 37.88 -5.58
CA THR A 61 -19.99 38.68 -6.17
C THR A 61 -18.62 37.99 -6.21
N GLN A 62 -18.27 37.53 -7.41
CA GLN A 62 -16.93 37.12 -7.81
C GLN A 62 -16.00 38.36 -7.83
N PRO A 63 -14.95 38.41 -7.00
CA PRO A 63 -13.85 39.35 -7.22
C PRO A 63 -13.06 38.88 -8.43
N GLU A 64 -12.95 39.75 -9.41
CA GLU A 64 -12.05 39.68 -10.56
C GLU A 64 -10.62 39.33 -10.12
N PRO A 65 -10.07 38.17 -10.51
CA PRO A 65 -8.64 37.92 -10.39
C PRO A 65 -7.94 38.72 -11.48
N GLN A 66 -7.20 39.73 -11.03
CA GLN A 66 -6.26 40.53 -11.81
C GLN A 66 -5.49 39.66 -12.80
N GLN A 67 -5.63 39.99 -14.07
CA GLN A 67 -4.83 39.46 -15.17
C GLN A 67 -3.34 39.68 -14.86
N PRO A 68 -2.54 38.62 -14.66
CA PRO A 68 -1.11 38.77 -14.53
C PRO A 68 -0.52 39.25 -15.86
N ALA A 69 0.44 40.16 -15.77
CA ALA A 69 1.23 40.68 -16.88
C ALA A 69 1.82 39.56 -17.77
N PRO A 70 2.09 39.82 -19.06
CA PRO A 70 2.70 38.84 -19.96
C PRO A 70 4.06 38.39 -19.43
N ALA A 71 4.16 37.10 -19.12
CA ALA A 71 5.41 36.46 -18.74
C ALA A 71 6.29 36.25 -19.98
N THR A 72 7.56 36.61 -19.79
CA THR A 72 8.70 36.48 -20.69
C THR A 72 8.83 35.09 -21.31
N THR A 73 9.14 35.06 -22.60
CA THR A 73 9.49 33.90 -23.42
C THR A 73 10.46 32.96 -22.69
N ALA A 74 9.96 31.81 -22.23
CA ALA A 74 10.81 30.72 -21.75
C ALA A 74 11.44 30.01 -22.96
N ALA A 75 12.76 29.99 -22.98
CA ALA A 75 13.54 29.25 -23.96
C ALA A 75 13.17 27.76 -23.94
N ASN A 76 12.99 27.18 -25.13
CA ASN A 76 12.97 25.73 -25.36
C ASN A 76 14.29 25.11 -24.90
N GLY A 77 14.38 24.74 -23.63
CA GLY A 77 15.42 23.87 -23.11
C GLY A 77 15.05 22.42 -23.36
N THR A 78 15.75 21.79 -24.29
CA THR A 78 15.69 20.35 -24.58
C THR A 78 15.74 19.53 -23.28
N PRO A 79 14.81 18.58 -23.04
CA PRO A 79 14.86 17.72 -21.87
C PRO A 79 16.06 16.79 -21.99
N THR A 80 17.18 17.20 -21.39
CA THR A 80 18.32 16.32 -21.19
C THR A 80 17.88 15.31 -20.14
N LYS A 81 17.75 14.04 -20.55
CA LYS A 81 17.56 12.86 -19.70
C LYS A 81 18.73 12.76 -18.72
N GLY A 82 18.70 13.58 -17.67
CA GLY A 82 19.68 13.60 -16.60
C GLY A 82 19.64 12.25 -15.89
N ALA A 83 20.78 11.59 -15.82
CA ALA A 83 20.95 10.42 -14.97
C ALA A 83 20.54 10.78 -13.53
N PRO A 84 19.88 9.86 -12.79
CA PRO A 84 19.41 10.15 -11.44
C PRO A 84 20.58 10.62 -10.56
N ALA A 85 20.42 11.80 -9.96
CA ALA A 85 21.42 12.38 -9.07
C ALA A 85 21.65 11.43 -7.90
N ARG A 86 22.86 10.88 -7.81
CA ARG A 86 23.28 10.00 -6.72
C ARG A 86 23.53 10.83 -5.48
N THR A 87 22.55 10.91 -4.60
CA THR A 87 22.68 11.57 -3.29
C THR A 87 23.55 10.71 -2.37
N THR A 88 24.75 11.21 -2.05
CA THR A 88 25.71 10.62 -1.10
C THR A 88 25.42 10.97 0.37
N GLY A 89 24.15 11.16 0.72
CA GLY A 89 23.74 11.37 2.10
C GLY A 89 23.77 10.05 2.85
N SER A 90 24.46 9.98 4.00
CA SER A 90 24.36 8.87 4.94
C SER A 90 22.89 8.48 5.10
N ALA A 91 22.56 7.21 4.81
CA ALA A 91 21.20 6.72 4.88
C ALA A 91 20.61 7.10 6.25
N LYS A 92 19.46 7.78 6.24
CA LYS A 92 18.76 8.18 7.46
C LYS A 92 18.07 6.95 8.05
N LEU A 93 18.44 6.58 9.27
CA LEU A 93 18.15 5.27 9.87
C LEU A 93 17.06 5.36 10.95
N GLY A 94 15.84 5.69 10.56
CA GLY A 94 14.65 5.57 11.41
C GLY A 94 13.76 4.38 11.06
N THR A 95 12.60 4.32 11.70
CA THR A 95 11.51 3.36 11.49
C THR A 95 10.33 4.06 10.81
N LEU A 96 9.70 3.40 9.83
CA LEU A 96 8.49 3.92 9.21
C LEU A 96 7.25 3.22 9.78
N LEU A 97 6.25 4.00 10.18
CA LEU A 97 4.94 3.54 10.59
C LEU A 97 3.91 3.96 9.55
N VAL A 98 2.97 3.07 9.24
CA VAL A 98 1.84 3.36 8.33
C VAL A 98 0.55 3.17 9.09
N ARG A 99 -0.34 4.16 8.98
CA ARG A 99 -1.66 4.15 9.59
C ARG A 99 -2.70 4.60 8.57
N SER A 100 -3.72 3.78 8.44
CA SER A 100 -4.91 4.08 7.67
C SER A 100 -5.58 5.36 8.18
N THR A 101 -5.95 6.23 7.24
CA THR A 101 -6.70 7.46 7.55
C THR A 101 -8.19 7.16 7.66
N ALA A 102 -9.00 8.15 8.06
CA ALA A 102 -10.45 8.03 8.02
C ALA A 102 -10.99 7.80 6.59
N GLN A 103 -10.19 8.09 5.56
CA GLN A 103 -10.53 7.86 4.16
C GLN A 103 -10.01 6.52 3.63
N THR A 104 -9.13 5.83 4.37
CA THR A 104 -8.72 4.47 3.98
C THR A 104 -9.91 3.55 4.02
N LYS A 105 -10.18 2.90 2.89
CA LYS A 105 -11.03 1.72 2.83
C LYS A 105 -10.15 0.52 2.57
N THR A 106 -10.20 -0.49 3.43
CA THR A 106 -9.57 -1.79 3.15
C THR A 106 -10.21 -2.44 1.92
N ARG A 107 -11.47 -2.10 1.62
CA ARG A 107 -12.17 -2.47 0.40
C ARG A 107 -12.41 -1.25 -0.50
N VAL A 108 -11.75 -1.20 -1.65
CA VAL A 108 -11.77 -0.10 -2.62
C VAL A 108 -12.58 -0.46 -3.87
N ASN A 109 -13.03 0.54 -4.62
CA ASN A 109 -13.54 0.31 -5.97
C ASN A 109 -12.35 0.14 -6.93
N CYS A 110 -12.11 -1.06 -7.43
CA CYS A 110 -10.92 -1.33 -8.24
C CYS A 110 -10.94 -0.73 -9.64
N SER A 111 -12.07 -0.21 -10.10
CA SER A 111 -12.14 0.60 -11.32
C SER A 111 -11.79 2.07 -11.08
N ASP A 112 -11.88 2.55 -9.83
CA ASP A 112 -11.57 3.92 -9.41
C ASP A 112 -11.12 3.93 -7.94
N ILE A 113 -9.85 3.59 -7.75
CA ILE A 113 -9.25 3.48 -6.42
C ILE A 113 -9.05 4.88 -5.87
N GLN A 114 -9.58 5.13 -4.67
CA GLN A 114 -9.36 6.35 -3.92
C GLN A 114 -9.17 5.98 -2.45
N SER A 115 -7.92 5.98 -1.99
CA SER A 115 -7.55 5.69 -0.60
C SER A 115 -6.38 6.57 -0.17
N GLU A 116 -6.20 6.76 1.13
CA GLU A 116 -5.14 7.61 1.68
C GLU A 116 -4.49 6.94 2.89
N GLU A 117 -3.17 6.71 2.84
CA GLU A 117 -2.41 6.20 3.98
C GLU A 117 -1.58 7.31 4.61
N ARG A 118 -1.59 7.42 5.94
CA ARG A 118 -0.69 8.32 6.66
C ARG A 118 0.55 7.56 7.09
N ILE A 119 1.70 8.03 6.67
CA ILE A 119 3.00 7.52 7.09
C ILE A 119 3.64 8.45 8.12
N THR A 120 4.40 7.91 9.07
CA THR A 120 5.11 8.66 10.12
C THR A 120 6.47 8.03 10.37
N ALA A 121 7.50 8.85 10.54
CA ALA A 121 8.81 8.37 10.96
C ALA A 121 8.90 8.30 12.49
N SER A 122 9.21 7.13 13.03
CA SER A 122 9.59 6.92 14.43
C SER A 122 11.08 6.59 14.51
N ASP A 123 11.71 6.87 15.65
CA ASP A 123 13.10 6.46 15.92
C ASP A 123 14.17 7.04 14.98
N GLY A 124 13.91 8.24 14.46
CA GLY A 124 14.83 8.98 13.60
C GLY A 124 14.22 9.37 12.25
N PRO A 125 14.98 10.12 11.42
CA PRO A 125 14.53 10.49 10.09
C PRO A 125 14.54 9.28 9.14
N VAL A 126 13.65 9.28 8.15
CA VAL A 126 13.46 8.16 7.22
C VAL A 126 13.30 8.65 5.79
N ASP A 127 14.10 8.10 4.88
CA ASP A 127 13.83 8.15 3.44
C ASP A 127 12.99 6.92 3.06
N TRP A 128 11.98 7.09 2.20
CA TRP A 128 11.05 6.02 1.88
C TRP A 128 10.63 6.01 0.41
N THR A 129 10.22 4.84 -0.05
CA THR A 129 9.64 4.62 -1.37
C THR A 129 8.38 3.76 -1.25
N ALA A 130 7.43 3.93 -2.16
CA ALA A 130 6.16 3.23 -2.18
C ALA A 130 5.86 2.70 -3.58
N ARG A 131 5.34 1.47 -3.66
CA ARG A 131 4.85 0.87 -4.91
C ARG A 131 3.65 -0.02 -4.66
N ALA A 132 2.76 -0.09 -5.64
CA ALA A 132 1.69 -1.08 -5.68
C ALA A 132 2.18 -2.36 -6.36
N VAL A 133 1.90 -3.51 -5.77
CA VAL A 133 2.26 -4.82 -6.30
C VAL A 133 1.10 -5.79 -6.19
N ASP A 134 1.06 -6.73 -7.11
CA ASP A 134 0.10 -7.83 -7.04
C ASP A 134 0.42 -8.77 -5.87
N ARG A 135 -0.61 -9.37 -5.27
CA ARG A 135 -0.46 -10.32 -4.17
C ARG A 135 -0.42 -11.73 -4.76
N VAL A 136 0.79 -12.32 -4.84
CA VAL A 136 0.97 -13.67 -5.41
C VAL A 136 0.69 -14.76 -4.36
N SER A 137 1.02 -14.48 -3.10
CA SER A 137 0.70 -15.34 -1.96
C SER A 137 0.67 -14.52 -0.67
N ASP A 138 0.35 -15.16 0.46
CA ASP A 138 0.26 -14.47 1.75
C ASP A 138 1.56 -13.75 2.16
N ASN A 139 2.71 -14.21 1.65
CA ASN A 139 4.03 -13.71 2.03
C ASN A 139 4.87 -13.19 0.84
N ALA A 140 4.36 -13.26 -0.39
CA ALA A 140 5.09 -12.83 -1.59
C ALA A 140 4.45 -11.61 -2.25
N VAL A 141 5.24 -10.54 -2.30
CA VAL A 141 4.95 -9.35 -3.10
C VAL A 141 5.33 -9.62 -4.56
N GLY A 142 4.36 -9.46 -5.45
CA GLY A 142 4.46 -9.80 -6.87
C GLY A 142 5.03 -8.69 -7.74
N ARG A 143 4.57 -8.67 -8.99
CA ARG A 143 4.94 -7.65 -9.98
C ARG A 143 4.32 -6.31 -9.61
N THR A 144 5.02 -5.23 -9.95
CA THR A 144 4.51 -3.86 -9.82
C THR A 144 3.29 -3.65 -10.72
N ILE A 145 2.24 -3.05 -10.16
CA ILE A 145 1.00 -2.72 -10.86
C ILE A 145 1.13 -1.28 -11.35
N GLY A 146 1.33 -1.09 -12.65
CA GLY A 146 1.50 0.26 -13.25
C GLY A 146 0.21 1.08 -13.32
N SER A 147 -0.96 0.46 -13.22
CA SER A 147 -2.27 1.12 -13.25
C SER A 147 -2.69 1.71 -11.90
N VAL A 148 -2.01 1.35 -10.81
CA VAL A 148 -2.21 1.93 -9.47
C VAL A 148 -1.14 2.98 -9.24
N THR A 149 -1.57 4.22 -8.98
CA THR A 149 -0.67 5.36 -8.79
C THR A 149 -0.56 5.73 -7.32
N LEU A 150 0.63 6.15 -6.89
CA LEU A 150 0.90 6.60 -5.52
C LEU A 150 1.44 8.02 -5.55
N SER A 151 0.89 8.90 -4.72
CA SER A 151 1.31 10.30 -4.65
C SER A 151 1.39 10.82 -3.21
N PRO A 152 2.58 11.20 -2.70
CA PRO A 152 3.89 10.95 -3.32
C PRO A 152 4.26 9.46 -3.31
N ALA A 153 5.07 9.01 -4.27
CA ALA A 153 5.60 7.64 -4.31
C ALA A 153 6.96 7.50 -3.59
N THR A 154 7.64 8.61 -3.30
CA THR A 154 8.92 8.63 -2.58
C THR A 154 8.99 9.90 -1.75
N GLY A 155 9.74 9.88 -0.64
CA GLY A 155 9.96 11.09 0.15
C GLY A 155 10.94 10.88 1.28
N SER A 156 11.09 11.94 2.08
CA SER A 156 11.89 11.92 3.31
C SER A 156 11.08 12.54 4.44
N LEU A 157 11.12 11.94 5.62
CA LEU A 157 10.48 12.44 6.83
C LEU A 157 11.54 12.71 7.90
N ALA A 158 11.39 13.84 8.58
CA ALA A 158 12.09 14.05 9.85
C ALA A 158 11.48 13.17 10.94
N GLU A 159 12.21 12.94 12.03
CA GLU A 159 11.69 12.20 13.18
C GLU A 159 10.40 12.85 13.72
N GLY A 160 9.37 12.05 13.95
CA GLY A 160 8.05 12.49 14.40
C GLY A 160 7.19 13.16 13.32
N ALA A 161 7.75 13.45 12.13
CA ALA A 161 6.98 13.98 11.01
C ALA A 161 6.17 12.89 10.32
N GLY A 162 5.08 13.29 9.68
CA GLY A 162 4.26 12.41 8.87
C GLY A 162 3.81 13.06 7.56
N ALA A 163 3.43 12.21 6.61
CA ALA A 163 2.90 12.61 5.32
C ALA A 163 1.69 11.72 4.95
N VAL A 164 0.84 12.22 4.06
CA VAL A 164 -0.27 11.45 3.49
C VAL A 164 0.11 11.00 2.09
N VAL A 165 -0.05 9.71 1.82
CA VAL A 165 0.15 9.08 0.51
C VAL A 165 -1.21 8.71 -0.05
N ARG A 166 -1.56 9.35 -1.17
CA ARG A 166 -2.78 9.08 -1.92
C ARG A 166 -2.57 7.89 -2.84
N ILE A 167 -3.50 6.95 -2.81
CA ILE A 167 -3.54 5.75 -3.63
C ILE A 167 -4.69 5.92 -4.63
N GLY A 168 -4.33 5.92 -5.91
CA GLY A 168 -5.22 6.21 -7.03
C GLY A 168 -5.16 5.16 -8.14
N GLY A 169 -6.03 5.29 -9.14
CA GLY A 169 -5.96 4.52 -10.39
C GLY A 169 -6.91 3.32 -10.42
N SER A 170 -6.50 2.23 -11.06
CA SER A 170 -7.33 1.04 -11.22
C SER A 170 -6.52 -0.26 -11.12
N PHE A 171 -7.21 -1.36 -10.78
CA PHE A 171 -6.63 -2.68 -10.65
C PHE A 171 -7.57 -3.74 -11.21
N SER A 172 -7.06 -4.56 -12.14
CA SER A 172 -7.82 -5.66 -12.76
C SER A 172 -7.13 -7.02 -12.62
N GLY A 173 -6.07 -7.11 -11.81
CA GLY A 173 -5.21 -8.29 -11.70
C GLY A 173 -5.68 -9.36 -10.70
N GLY A 174 -6.72 -9.07 -9.91
CA GLY A 174 -7.22 -10.00 -8.89
C GLY A 174 -8.16 -9.33 -7.90
N GLN A 175 -8.41 -9.99 -6.78
CA GLN A 175 -9.26 -9.46 -5.70
C GLN A 175 -8.49 -8.55 -4.73
N ARG A 176 -7.16 -8.64 -4.69
CA ARG A 176 -6.36 -7.91 -3.70
C ARG A 176 -5.02 -7.50 -4.29
N PHE A 177 -4.52 -6.36 -3.83
CA PHE A 177 -3.16 -5.91 -4.10
C PHE A 177 -2.54 -5.32 -2.83
N VAL A 178 -1.23 -5.14 -2.85
CA VAL A 178 -0.48 -4.63 -1.69
C VAL A 178 0.23 -3.35 -2.09
N VAL A 179 0.13 -2.32 -1.25
CA VAL A 179 1.02 -1.16 -1.30
C VAL A 179 2.18 -1.40 -0.34
N VAL A 180 3.39 -1.44 -0.89
CA VAL A 180 4.62 -1.70 -0.14
C VAL A 180 5.34 -0.39 0.05
N PHE A 181 5.55 -0.02 1.32
CA PHE A 181 6.45 1.07 1.71
C PHE A 181 7.79 0.47 2.12
N GLU A 182 8.87 0.85 1.45
CA GLU A 182 10.24 0.43 1.76
C GLU A 182 11.05 1.61 2.28
N TYR A 183 11.89 1.33 3.27
CA TYR A 183 12.78 2.31 3.87
C TYR A 183 14.09 1.64 4.33
N PRO A 184 15.23 2.35 4.33
CA PRO A 184 16.50 1.79 4.79
C PRO A 184 16.51 1.65 6.32
N THR A 185 17.13 0.59 6.82
CA THR A 185 17.36 0.35 8.26
C THR A 185 18.81 -0.03 8.50
N LYS A 186 19.24 -0.07 9.77
CA LYS A 186 20.61 -0.48 10.15
C LYS A 186 20.96 -1.90 9.69
N LEU A 187 19.94 -2.74 9.51
CA LEU A 187 20.08 -4.16 9.16
C LEU A 187 19.74 -4.44 7.69
N GLY A 188 19.47 -3.41 6.88
CA GLY A 188 19.10 -3.55 5.46
C GLY A 188 17.93 -2.67 5.09
N SER A 189 16.78 -3.29 4.77
CA SER A 189 15.56 -2.58 4.38
C SER A 189 14.38 -3.03 5.23
N GLY A 190 13.64 -2.07 5.76
CA GLY A 190 12.34 -2.27 6.39
C GLY A 190 11.23 -2.21 5.36
N ARG A 191 10.11 -2.88 5.65
CA ARG A 191 8.93 -2.90 4.80
C ARG A 191 7.67 -2.75 5.64
N VAL A 192 6.72 -1.96 5.15
CA VAL A 192 5.34 -1.94 5.64
C VAL A 192 4.40 -2.23 4.49
N ASN A 193 3.52 -3.21 4.68
CA ASN A 193 2.59 -3.67 3.65
C ASN A 193 1.16 -3.25 4.02
N VAL A 194 0.49 -2.57 3.10
CA VAL A 194 -0.93 -2.22 3.22
C VAL A 194 -1.71 -3.02 2.18
N GLU A 195 -2.55 -3.96 2.63
CA GLU A 195 -3.39 -4.76 1.76
C GLU A 195 -4.72 -4.05 1.46
N LEU A 196 -5.08 -3.96 0.18
CA LEU A 196 -6.34 -3.41 -0.30
C LEU A 196 -7.07 -4.46 -1.13
N SER A 197 -8.39 -4.57 -0.94
CA SER A 197 -9.25 -5.50 -1.64
C SER A 197 -10.27 -4.82 -2.55
N CYS A 198 -10.62 -5.53 -3.62
CA CYS A 198 -11.86 -5.43 -4.37
C CYS A 198 -12.86 -6.42 -3.72
#